data_AF-A0A1V6F0U0-F1
#
_entry.id   AF-A0A1V6F0U0-F1
#
_cell.length_a   1.000
_cell.length_b   1.000
_cell.length_c   1.000
_cell.angle_alpha   90.00
_cell.angle_beta   90.00
_cell.angle_gamma   90.00
#
_symmetry.space_group_name_H-M   'P 1'
#
loop_
_entity.id
_entity.type
_entity.pdbx_description
1 polymer ?
#
loop_
_entity_poly.entity_id
_entity_poly.type
_entity_poly.pdbx_seq_one_letter_code
_entity_poly.pdbx_strand_id
1 'polypeptide(L)'
;MNKFEQLVAIVAALRTPEKGCPWDLKQTRESLVPNFIEELYEVVEAIEDKDYYSLKEELGDLMLHIVMQAQISREQGLWNIDDVLDEIVSKLIRRHPHVFGELTLTDADAVKQNWERLKKAEKTERKSVLEGIPRSLPALIQAQRTQEKAASVGFDWQDIKPVLEKLDEEREELAEALNSNEQSAIQEELGDMIFTLVNLARKLHIDAESALKECTRKFTRRFNTIEEHYRKNGEDINEAGLEELDAHWERTKEH
;
A
#
# COMPACT_ATOMS: atom_id res chain seq x y z
N MET A 1 -18.93 -29.86 -3.79
CA MET A 1 -18.01 -28.80 -4.23
C MET A 1 -18.35 -27.54 -3.46
N ASN A 2 -17.41 -27.00 -2.68
CA ASN A 2 -17.60 -25.74 -1.97
C ASN A 2 -17.47 -24.55 -2.96
N LYS A 3 -17.74 -23.32 -2.50
CA LYS A 3 -17.72 -22.13 -3.37
C LYS A 3 -16.34 -21.79 -3.91
N PHE A 4 -15.29 -22.06 -3.15
CA PHE A 4 -13.93 -21.83 -3.59
C PHE A 4 -13.51 -22.83 -4.68
N GLU A 5 -13.79 -24.12 -4.49
CA GLU A 5 -13.59 -25.15 -5.52
C GLU A 5 -14.39 -24.84 -6.79
N GLN A 6 -15.60 -24.28 -6.64
CA GLN A 6 -16.41 -23.82 -7.77
C GLN A 6 -15.70 -22.72 -8.57
N LEU A 7 -15.12 -21.71 -7.89
CA LEU A 7 -14.34 -20.65 -8.55
C LEU A 7 -13.14 -21.23 -9.30
N VAL A 8 -12.36 -22.10 -8.66
CA VAL A 8 -11.22 -22.78 -9.29
C VAL A 8 -11.64 -23.54 -10.55
N ALA A 9 -12.75 -24.27 -10.48
CA ALA A 9 -13.29 -25.00 -11.64
C ALA A 9 -13.76 -24.07 -12.77
N ILE A 10 -14.37 -22.92 -12.44
CA ILE A 10 -14.78 -21.91 -13.42
C ILE A 10 -13.56 -21.34 -14.15
N VAL A 11 -12.53 -20.91 -13.42
CA VAL A 11 -11.32 -20.33 -14.01
C VAL A 11 -10.59 -21.36 -14.90
N ALA A 12 -10.53 -22.62 -14.47
CA ALA A 12 -9.98 -23.71 -15.28
C ALA A 12 -10.80 -23.93 -16.58
N ALA A 13 -12.13 -23.84 -16.52
CA ALA A 13 -12.98 -23.93 -17.70
C ALA A 13 -12.78 -22.74 -18.66
N LEU A 14 -12.68 -21.52 -18.13
CA LEU A 14 -12.39 -20.31 -18.91
C LEU A 14 -11.06 -20.39 -19.66
N ARG A 15 -10.09 -21.12 -19.11
CA ARG A 15 -8.76 -21.32 -19.71
C ARG A 15 -8.57 -22.67 -20.40
N THR A 16 -9.65 -23.40 -20.66
CA THR A 16 -9.56 -24.66 -21.41
C THR A 16 -9.27 -24.38 -22.90
N PRO A 17 -8.23 -24.94 -23.52
CA PRO A 17 -7.98 -24.75 -24.95
C PRO A 17 -9.21 -25.11 -25.81
N GLU A 18 -9.42 -24.36 -26.90
CA GLU A 18 -10.52 -24.54 -27.88
C GLU A 18 -11.95 -24.26 -27.36
N LYS A 19 -12.22 -24.45 -26.06
CA LYS A 19 -13.57 -24.30 -25.47
C LYS A 19 -13.70 -23.14 -24.47
N GLY A 20 -12.57 -22.64 -23.99
CA GLY A 20 -12.49 -21.53 -23.04
C GLY A 20 -12.68 -20.17 -23.70
N CYS A 21 -12.60 -19.14 -22.87
CA CYS A 21 -12.65 -17.75 -23.30
C CYS A 21 -11.31 -17.35 -23.95
N PRO A 22 -11.30 -16.86 -25.21
CA PRO A 22 -10.07 -16.43 -25.87
C PRO A 22 -9.33 -15.31 -25.14
N TRP A 23 -10.05 -14.44 -24.44
CA TRP A 23 -9.45 -13.36 -23.66
C TRP A 23 -8.72 -13.90 -22.43
N ASP A 24 -9.36 -14.80 -21.65
CA ASP A 24 -8.74 -15.43 -20.49
C ASP A 24 -7.53 -16.27 -20.90
N LEU A 25 -7.66 -17.09 -21.94
CA LEU A 25 -6.57 -17.92 -22.48
C LEU A 25 -5.32 -17.11 -22.85
N LYS A 26 -5.49 -15.87 -23.34
CA LYS A 26 -4.39 -15.00 -23.75
C LYS A 26 -3.63 -14.39 -22.56
N GLN A 27 -4.23 -14.36 -21.37
CA GLN A 27 -3.60 -13.74 -20.19
C GLN A 27 -2.35 -14.52 -19.74
N THR A 28 -1.31 -13.77 -19.40
CA THR A 28 -0.07 -14.26 -18.76
C THR A 28 0.04 -13.72 -17.34
N ARG A 29 1.03 -14.18 -16.57
CA ARG A 29 1.25 -13.68 -15.20
C ARG A 29 1.49 -12.18 -15.19
N GLU A 30 2.27 -11.71 -16.16
CA GLU A 30 2.70 -10.33 -16.33
C GLU A 30 1.55 -9.44 -16.83
N SER A 31 0.72 -9.93 -17.76
CA SER A 31 -0.41 -9.14 -18.29
C SER A 31 -1.49 -8.86 -17.25
N LEU A 32 -1.59 -9.70 -16.22
CA LEU A 32 -2.56 -9.56 -15.13
C LEU A 32 -2.11 -8.60 -14.02
N VAL A 33 -0.83 -8.22 -13.96
CA VAL A 33 -0.28 -7.39 -12.87
C VAL A 33 -0.97 -6.02 -12.76
N PRO A 34 -1.19 -5.26 -13.86
CA PRO A 34 -1.84 -3.95 -13.76
C PRO A 34 -3.23 -4.03 -13.13
N ASN A 35 -4.08 -4.92 -13.65
CA ASN A 35 -5.43 -5.12 -13.12
C ASN A 35 -5.38 -5.61 -11.68
N PHE A 36 -4.49 -6.54 -11.33
CA PHE A 36 -4.40 -7.02 -9.95
C PHE A 36 -4.02 -5.90 -8.94
N ILE A 37 -3.26 -4.90 -9.39
CA ILE A 37 -2.95 -3.71 -8.60
C ILE A 37 -4.19 -2.79 -8.51
N GLU A 38 -4.93 -2.63 -9.60
CA GLU A 38 -6.21 -1.89 -9.64
C GLU A 38 -7.20 -2.44 -8.62
N GLU A 39 -7.51 -3.74 -8.67
CA GLU A 39 -8.42 -4.42 -7.72
C GLU A 39 -7.96 -4.24 -6.25
N LEU A 40 -6.65 -4.23 -6.01
CA LEU A 40 -6.10 -3.99 -4.67
C LEU A 40 -6.41 -2.56 -4.19
N TYR A 41 -6.34 -1.58 -5.08
CA TYR A 41 -6.68 -0.20 -4.72
C TYR A 41 -8.17 0.03 -4.62
N GLU A 42 -9.00 -0.67 -5.39
CA GLU A 42 -10.46 -0.63 -5.23
C GLU A 42 -10.89 -1.24 -3.89
N VAL A 43 -10.24 -2.33 -3.42
CA VAL A 43 -10.42 -2.82 -2.04
C VAL A 43 -10.05 -1.75 -1.02
N VAL A 44 -8.92 -1.06 -1.21
CA VAL A 44 -8.48 0.01 -0.30
C VAL A 44 -9.50 1.15 -0.28
N GLU A 45 -9.99 1.58 -1.44
CA GLU A 45 -11.01 2.61 -1.57
C GLU A 45 -12.32 2.21 -0.87
N ALA A 46 -12.80 0.99 -1.11
CA ALA A 46 -14.02 0.49 -0.46
C ALA A 46 -13.91 0.46 1.08
N ILE A 47 -12.72 0.12 1.62
CA ILE A 47 -12.47 0.18 3.08
C ILE A 47 -12.51 1.62 3.58
N GLU A 48 -11.84 2.53 2.88
CA GLU A 48 -11.73 3.94 3.28
C GLU A 48 -13.09 4.64 3.23
N ASP A 49 -13.92 4.33 2.24
CA ASP A 49 -15.27 4.87 2.07
C ASP A 49 -16.33 4.13 2.90
N LYS A 50 -15.93 3.06 3.60
CA LYS A 50 -16.82 2.16 4.37
C LYS A 50 -17.93 1.57 3.49
N ASP A 51 -17.64 1.36 2.22
CA ASP A 51 -18.53 0.70 1.27
C ASP A 51 -18.39 -0.82 1.39
N TYR A 52 -19.19 -1.40 2.28
CA TYR A 52 -19.22 -2.85 2.49
C TYR A 52 -19.77 -3.64 1.29
N TYR A 53 -20.48 -2.99 0.36
CA TYR A 53 -20.98 -3.65 -0.84
C TYR A 53 -19.83 -3.84 -1.82
N SER A 54 -19.16 -2.75 -2.21
CA SER A 54 -18.00 -2.81 -3.11
C SER A 54 -16.87 -3.63 -2.49
N LEU A 55 -16.60 -3.51 -1.19
CA LEU A 55 -15.56 -4.31 -0.53
C LEU A 55 -15.70 -5.82 -0.78
N LYS A 56 -16.93 -6.33 -0.77
CA LYS A 56 -17.19 -7.75 -1.03
C LYS A 56 -16.97 -8.12 -2.50
N GLU A 57 -17.28 -7.22 -3.42
CA GLU A 57 -17.05 -7.35 -4.87
C GLU A 57 -15.54 -7.40 -5.15
N GLU A 58 -14.80 -6.38 -4.71
CA GLU A 58 -13.36 -6.27 -5.00
C GLU A 58 -12.52 -7.36 -4.32
N LEU A 59 -12.94 -7.83 -3.14
CA LEU A 59 -12.32 -9.02 -2.52
C LEU A 59 -12.53 -10.29 -3.36
N GLY A 60 -13.64 -10.37 -4.08
CA GLY A 60 -13.93 -11.41 -5.07
C GLY A 60 -13.00 -11.32 -6.28
N ASP A 61 -12.74 -10.13 -6.78
CA ASP A 61 -11.86 -9.90 -7.92
C ASP A 61 -10.39 -10.13 -7.58
N LEU A 62 -9.93 -9.75 -6.39
CA LEU A 62 -8.64 -10.19 -5.86
C LEU A 62 -8.54 -11.73 -5.80
N MET A 63 -9.60 -12.41 -5.38
CA MET A 63 -9.63 -13.88 -5.34
C MET A 63 -9.54 -14.48 -6.75
N LEU A 64 -10.25 -13.91 -7.72
CA LEU A 64 -10.17 -14.29 -9.13
C LEU A 64 -8.73 -14.18 -9.64
N HIS A 65 -8.05 -13.07 -9.36
CA HIS A 65 -6.64 -12.89 -9.75
C HIS A 65 -5.71 -13.93 -9.13
N ILE A 66 -5.88 -14.28 -7.84
CA ILE A 66 -5.09 -15.34 -7.18
C ILE A 66 -5.32 -16.69 -7.88
N VAL A 67 -6.58 -17.05 -8.13
CA VAL A 67 -6.93 -18.32 -8.79
C VAL A 67 -6.43 -18.35 -10.24
N MET A 68 -6.48 -17.22 -10.96
CA MET A 68 -5.97 -17.09 -12.32
C MET A 68 -4.45 -17.34 -12.39
N GLN A 69 -3.68 -16.76 -11.47
CA GLN A 69 -2.23 -16.99 -11.37
C GLN A 69 -1.90 -18.45 -11.06
N ALA A 70 -2.67 -19.08 -10.17
CA ALA A 70 -2.53 -20.50 -9.85
C ALA A 70 -2.89 -21.41 -11.03
N GLN A 71 -3.93 -21.07 -11.79
CA GLN A 71 -4.34 -21.81 -12.98
C GLN A 71 -3.28 -21.70 -14.09
N ILE A 72 -2.74 -20.51 -14.37
CA ILE A 72 -1.62 -20.32 -15.31
C ILE A 72 -0.39 -21.14 -14.89
N SER A 73 -0.11 -21.22 -13.59
CA SER A 73 1.02 -21.98 -13.07
C SER A 73 0.83 -23.49 -13.16
N ARG A 74 -0.40 -23.95 -12.98
CA ARG A 74 -0.79 -25.34 -13.18
C ARG A 74 -0.64 -25.76 -14.65
N GLU A 75 -1.06 -24.91 -15.59
CA GLU A 75 -0.91 -25.13 -17.04
C GLU A 75 0.56 -25.29 -17.46
N GLN A 76 1.48 -24.67 -16.72
CA GLN A 76 2.92 -24.77 -16.94
C GLN A 76 3.59 -25.90 -16.14
N GLY A 77 2.83 -26.68 -15.37
CA GLY A 77 3.35 -27.78 -14.56
C GLY A 77 4.25 -27.36 -13.40
N LEU A 78 4.08 -26.13 -12.89
CA LEU A 78 4.94 -25.57 -11.83
C LEU A 78 4.35 -25.80 -10.43
N TRP A 79 3.17 -25.25 -10.17
CA TRP A 79 2.42 -25.33 -8.92
C TRP A 79 0.96 -24.96 -9.18
N ASN A 80 0.07 -25.25 -8.24
CA ASN A 80 -1.35 -25.01 -8.34
C ASN A 80 -1.92 -24.34 -7.07
N ILE A 81 -3.23 -24.19 -6.99
CA ILE A 81 -3.88 -23.49 -5.88
C ILE A 81 -3.72 -24.21 -4.53
N ASP A 82 -3.66 -25.54 -4.51
CA ASP A 82 -3.46 -26.33 -3.30
C ASP A 82 -2.05 -26.09 -2.74
N ASP A 83 -1.04 -25.99 -3.59
CA ASP A 83 0.34 -25.65 -3.18
C ASP A 83 0.41 -24.27 -2.50
N VAL A 84 -0.33 -23.28 -3.02
CA VAL A 84 -0.43 -21.93 -2.42
C VAL A 84 -1.09 -21.99 -1.05
N LEU A 85 -2.18 -22.76 -0.93
CA LEU A 85 -2.90 -22.94 0.34
C LEU A 85 -2.04 -23.67 1.38
N ASP A 86 -1.34 -24.72 0.98
CA ASP A 86 -0.43 -25.47 1.86
C ASP A 86 0.71 -24.59 2.38
N GLU A 87 1.27 -23.72 1.53
CA GLU A 87 2.32 -22.80 1.94
C GLU A 87 1.82 -21.79 2.98
N ILE A 88 0.66 -21.16 2.75
CA ILE A 88 0.12 -20.16 3.70
C ILE A 88 -0.37 -20.79 5.00
N VAL A 89 -1.02 -21.97 4.94
CA VAL A 89 -1.49 -22.70 6.12
C VAL A 89 -0.30 -23.11 6.98
N SER A 90 0.71 -23.75 6.39
CA SER A 90 1.92 -24.15 7.11
C SER A 90 2.63 -22.96 7.74
N LYS A 91 2.73 -21.84 7.02
CA LYS A 91 3.33 -20.59 7.52
C LYS A 91 2.53 -20.01 8.68
N LEU A 92 1.20 -19.97 8.60
CA LEU A 92 0.35 -19.43 9.67
C LEU A 92 0.42 -20.28 10.93
N ILE A 93 0.37 -21.61 10.82
CA ILE A 93 0.51 -22.52 11.96
C ILE A 93 1.86 -22.30 12.65
N ARG A 94 2.95 -22.29 11.87
CA ARG A 94 4.31 -22.10 12.41
C ARG A 94 4.50 -20.74 13.09
N ARG A 95 3.87 -19.68 12.58
CA ARG A 95 4.00 -18.30 13.12
C ARG A 95 3.06 -17.99 14.27
N HIS A 96 2.10 -18.86 14.56
CA HIS A 96 1.17 -18.70 15.69
C HIS A 96 1.23 -19.89 16.65
N PRO A 97 2.40 -20.20 17.25
CA PRO A 97 2.52 -21.27 18.23
C PRO A 97 1.71 -21.01 19.50
N HIS A 98 1.22 -19.78 19.68
CA HIS A 98 0.30 -19.40 20.76
C HIS A 98 -1.17 -19.71 20.49
N VAL A 99 -1.52 -19.97 19.23
CA VAL A 99 -2.86 -20.44 18.84
C VAL A 99 -2.85 -21.95 18.59
N PHE A 100 -1.81 -22.45 17.93
CA PHE A 100 -1.74 -23.84 17.44
C PHE A 100 -0.71 -24.72 18.15
N GLY A 101 -0.04 -24.21 19.19
CA GLY A 101 0.97 -24.93 19.96
C GLY A 101 0.81 -24.70 21.46
N GLU A 102 1.90 -24.91 22.20
CA GLU A 102 1.90 -24.84 23.67
C GLU A 102 2.36 -23.48 24.24
N LEU A 103 2.81 -22.55 23.38
CA LEU A 103 3.37 -21.27 23.84
C LEU A 103 2.26 -20.33 24.32
N THR A 104 2.15 -20.08 25.61
CA THR A 104 1.16 -19.09 26.10
C THR A 104 1.73 -17.68 26.02
N LEU A 105 1.14 -16.83 25.16
CA LEU A 105 1.39 -15.39 25.11
C LEU A 105 0.08 -14.67 25.41
N THR A 106 0.07 -13.78 26.41
CA THR A 106 -1.15 -13.11 26.90
C THR A 106 -1.28 -11.66 26.45
N ASP A 107 -0.29 -11.15 25.71
CA ASP A 107 -0.20 -9.75 25.33
C ASP A 107 0.08 -9.59 23.82
N ALA A 108 -0.56 -8.60 23.21
CA ALA A 108 -0.50 -8.37 21.77
C ALA A 108 0.91 -7.95 21.31
N ASP A 109 1.64 -7.18 22.11
CA ASP A 109 3.02 -6.79 21.78
C ASP A 109 3.96 -7.99 21.88
N ALA A 110 3.77 -8.86 22.89
CA ALA A 110 4.51 -10.12 22.98
C ALA A 110 4.25 -11.04 21.78
N VAL A 111 3.01 -11.12 21.29
CA VAL A 111 2.65 -11.85 20.06
C VAL A 111 3.34 -11.26 18.84
N LYS A 112 3.31 -9.93 18.67
CA LYS A 112 3.95 -9.21 17.57
C LYS A 112 5.47 -9.42 17.54
N GLN A 113 6.12 -9.32 18.70
CA GLN A 113 7.56 -9.57 18.84
C GLN A 113 7.93 -11.01 18.48
N ASN A 114 7.15 -11.98 18.96
CA ASN A 114 7.39 -13.38 18.62
C ASN A 114 7.16 -13.66 17.12
N TRP A 115 6.16 -13.03 16.51
CA TRP A 115 5.90 -13.15 15.06
C TRP A 115 7.07 -12.66 14.21
N GLU A 116 7.64 -11.48 14.51
CA GLU A 116 8.82 -10.96 13.82
C GLU A 116 10.06 -11.84 14.05
N ARG A 117 10.24 -12.37 15.28
CA ARG A 117 11.33 -13.32 15.59
C ARG A 117 11.24 -14.59 14.74
N LEU A 118 10.06 -15.20 14.63
CA LEU A 118 9.85 -16.41 13.82
C LEU A 118 10.07 -16.12 12.33
N LYS A 119 9.57 -15.00 11.82
CA LYS A 119 9.80 -14.53 10.44
C LYS A 119 11.29 -14.31 10.13
N LYS A 120 12.10 -13.91 11.12
CA LYS A 120 13.56 -13.79 10.99
C LYS A 120 14.23 -15.16 10.94
N ALA A 121 13.83 -16.09 11.81
CA ALA A 121 14.40 -17.45 11.88
C ALA A 121 14.13 -18.30 10.62
N GLU A 122 13.01 -18.08 9.93
CA GLU A 122 12.64 -18.82 8.71
C GLU A 122 13.50 -18.50 7.49
N LYS A 123 14.21 -17.36 7.46
CA LYS A 123 15.07 -16.99 6.33
C LYS A 123 16.52 -17.21 6.70
N THR A 124 17.06 -18.37 6.33
CA THR A 124 18.44 -18.81 6.62
C THR A 124 19.53 -18.03 5.87
N GLU A 125 19.19 -17.26 4.82
CA GLU A 125 20.17 -16.52 4.00
C GLU A 125 19.73 -15.08 3.69
N ARG A 126 19.39 -14.28 4.71
CA ARG A 126 19.20 -12.83 4.45
C ARG A 126 20.55 -12.15 4.29
N LYS A 127 20.82 -11.57 3.11
CA LYS A 127 22.02 -10.75 2.87
C LYS A 127 21.87 -9.33 3.43
N SER A 128 20.62 -8.85 3.58
CA SER A 128 20.32 -7.50 4.07
C SER A 128 19.12 -7.51 5.04
N VAL A 129 19.16 -6.62 6.04
CA VAL A 129 18.04 -6.37 6.94
C VAL A 129 16.80 -5.88 6.16
N LEU A 130 17.02 -5.12 5.08
CA LEU A 130 15.96 -4.54 4.26
C LEU A 130 15.36 -5.53 3.25
N GLU A 131 15.94 -6.73 3.11
CA GLU A 131 15.54 -7.72 2.12
C GLU A 131 14.05 -8.13 2.23
N GLY A 132 13.36 -8.17 1.10
CA GLY A 132 11.93 -8.46 1.00
C GLY A 132 11.01 -7.25 1.21
N ILE A 133 11.48 -6.04 0.91
CA ILE A 133 10.60 -4.90 0.60
C ILE A 133 10.40 -4.92 -0.93
N PRO A 134 9.16 -5.12 -1.42
CA PRO A 134 8.91 -5.09 -2.85
C PRO A 134 9.26 -3.73 -3.44
N ARG A 135 9.98 -3.74 -4.57
CA ARG A 135 10.36 -2.51 -5.28
C ARG A 135 9.16 -1.78 -5.90
N SER A 136 8.08 -2.50 -6.15
CA SER A 136 6.83 -2.01 -6.74
C SER A 136 5.88 -1.36 -5.74
N LEU A 137 6.22 -1.30 -4.45
CA LEU A 137 5.40 -0.59 -3.47
C LEU A 137 5.39 0.92 -3.79
N PRO A 138 4.27 1.62 -3.49
CA PRO A 138 4.26 3.08 -3.43
C PRO A 138 5.40 3.61 -2.57
N ALA A 139 5.94 4.77 -2.95
CA ALA A 139 7.15 5.31 -2.36
C ALA A 139 7.02 5.52 -0.84
N LEU A 140 5.88 6.01 -0.34
CA LEU A 140 5.67 6.25 1.09
C LEU A 140 5.57 4.93 1.87
N ILE A 141 4.81 3.95 1.35
CA ILE A 141 4.76 2.60 1.93
C ILE A 141 6.15 1.97 1.95
N GLN A 142 6.91 2.08 0.86
CA GLN A 142 8.25 1.54 0.74
C GLN A 142 9.22 2.18 1.76
N ALA A 143 9.20 3.50 1.88
CA ALA A 143 9.99 4.25 2.86
C ALA A 143 9.62 3.84 4.30
N GLN A 144 8.34 3.79 4.63
CA GLN A 144 7.86 3.41 5.95
C GLN A 144 8.27 1.98 6.31
N ARG A 145 8.11 1.02 5.39
CA ARG A 145 8.58 -0.37 5.58
C ARG A 145 10.09 -0.47 5.73
N THR A 146 10.85 0.36 5.03
CA THR A 146 12.31 0.43 5.14
C THR A 146 12.73 0.84 6.54
N GLN A 147 12.11 1.90 7.06
CA GLN A 147 12.35 2.41 8.41
C GLN A 147 11.89 1.43 9.50
N GLU A 148 10.74 0.76 9.33
CA GLU A 148 10.30 -0.32 10.25
C GLU A 148 11.32 -1.46 10.33
N LYS A 149 11.88 -1.87 9.20
CA LYS A 149 12.91 -2.92 9.18
C LYS A 149 14.22 -2.46 9.81
N ALA A 150 14.65 -1.23 9.56
CA ALA A 150 15.81 -0.66 10.23
C ALA A 150 15.60 -0.58 11.75
N ALA A 151 14.42 -0.14 12.19
CA ALA A 151 14.05 -0.10 13.60
C ALA A 151 14.05 -1.49 14.27
N SER A 152 13.68 -2.55 13.54
CA SER A 152 13.67 -3.92 14.07
C SER A 152 15.05 -4.45 14.50
N VAL A 153 16.14 -3.81 14.07
CA VAL A 153 17.52 -4.13 14.50
C VAL A 153 18.10 -3.06 15.45
N GLY A 154 17.27 -2.16 15.95
CA GLY A 154 17.66 -1.10 16.89
C GLY A 154 18.12 0.20 16.23
N PHE A 155 18.03 0.33 14.90
CA PHE A 155 18.30 1.60 14.21
C PHE A 155 17.05 2.48 14.23
N ASP A 156 16.76 3.06 15.40
CA ASP A 156 15.60 3.92 15.60
C ASP A 156 15.80 4.90 16.77
N TRP A 157 15.33 6.14 16.62
CA TRP A 157 15.26 7.11 17.71
C TRP A 157 14.19 6.69 18.72
N GLN A 158 14.41 6.82 20.03
CA GLN A 158 13.37 6.42 21.00
C GLN A 158 12.24 7.45 21.10
N ASP A 159 12.58 8.73 20.98
CA ASP A 159 11.65 9.84 21.13
C ASP A 159 11.31 10.52 19.79
N ILE A 160 10.22 11.29 19.78
CA ILE A 160 9.80 12.09 18.61
C ILE A 160 10.71 13.30 18.41
N LYS A 161 11.27 13.86 19.50
CA LYS A 161 12.04 15.10 19.46
C LYS A 161 13.24 15.05 18.48
N PRO A 162 14.10 14.01 18.48
CA PRO A 162 15.16 13.88 17.48
C PRO A 162 14.66 13.83 16.03
N VAL A 163 13.45 13.33 15.79
CA VAL A 163 12.85 13.30 14.44
C VAL A 163 12.44 14.70 13.99
N LEU A 164 11.92 15.52 14.90
CA LEU A 164 11.61 16.93 14.62
C LEU A 164 12.88 17.76 14.41
N GLU A 165 13.91 17.53 15.20
CA GLU A 165 15.22 18.15 15.01
C GLU A 165 15.82 17.79 13.64
N LYS A 166 15.73 16.51 13.23
CA LYS A 166 16.15 16.11 11.87
C LYS A 166 15.28 16.75 10.80
N LEU A 167 13.97 16.89 10.99
CA LEU A 167 13.11 17.58 10.02
C LEU A 167 13.48 19.07 9.85
N ASP A 168 13.91 19.73 10.91
CA ASP A 168 14.43 21.10 10.85
C ASP A 168 15.77 21.17 10.08
N GLU A 169 16.65 20.18 10.26
CA GLU A 169 17.90 20.01 9.51
C GLU A 169 17.63 19.80 8.00
N GLU A 170 16.76 18.86 7.63
CA GLU A 170 16.39 18.61 6.21
C GLU A 170 15.78 19.85 5.54
N ARG A 171 15.04 20.67 6.29
CA ARG A 171 14.52 21.94 5.78
C ARG A 171 15.65 22.92 5.46
N GLU A 172 16.67 22.98 6.32
CA GLU A 172 17.84 23.85 6.13
C GLU A 172 18.67 23.36 4.93
N GLU A 173 18.92 22.06 4.82
CA GLU A 173 19.64 21.45 3.69
C GLU A 173 18.92 21.70 2.35
N LEU A 174 17.59 21.53 2.30
CA LEU A 174 16.79 21.87 1.12
C LEU A 174 16.86 23.37 0.77
N ALA A 175 16.85 24.26 1.77
CA ALA A 175 16.98 25.69 1.53
C ALA A 175 18.36 26.06 0.97
N GLU A 176 19.44 25.41 1.43
CA GLU A 176 20.78 25.55 0.86
C GLU A 176 20.86 25.03 -0.57
N ALA A 177 20.29 23.85 -0.85
CA ALA A 177 20.24 23.27 -2.19
C ALA A 177 19.50 24.17 -3.18
N LEU A 178 18.40 24.81 -2.78
CA LEU A 178 17.68 25.78 -3.61
C LEU A 178 18.54 26.99 -4.01
N ASN A 179 19.52 27.39 -3.20
CA ASN A 179 20.46 28.47 -3.54
C ASN A 179 21.54 28.03 -4.55
N SER A 180 21.79 26.72 -4.67
CA SER A 180 22.81 26.17 -5.57
C SER A 180 22.36 26.09 -7.05
N ASN A 181 21.03 26.14 -7.31
CA ASN A 181 20.41 25.85 -8.62
C ASN A 181 20.81 24.49 -9.23
N GLU A 182 21.33 23.55 -8.42
CA GLU A 182 21.62 22.21 -8.86
C GLU A 182 20.38 21.31 -8.66
N GLN A 183 19.73 20.95 -9.77
CA GLN A 183 18.48 20.19 -9.71
C GLN A 183 18.62 18.82 -9.03
N SER A 184 19.78 18.17 -9.18
CA SER A 184 20.09 16.91 -8.49
C SER A 184 20.10 17.07 -6.98
N ALA A 185 20.78 18.10 -6.47
CA ALA A 185 20.83 18.39 -5.04
C ALA A 185 19.43 18.73 -4.49
N ILE A 186 18.66 19.57 -5.19
CA ILE A 186 17.28 19.90 -4.77
C ILE A 186 16.41 18.65 -4.69
N GLN A 187 16.55 17.72 -5.64
CA GLN A 187 15.78 16.47 -5.65
C GLN A 187 16.20 15.53 -4.50
N GLU A 188 17.49 15.48 -4.18
CA GLU A 188 18.04 14.69 -3.06
C GLU A 188 17.48 15.20 -1.72
N GLU A 189 17.65 16.48 -1.42
CA GLU A 189 17.20 17.08 -0.15
C GLU A 189 15.67 17.04 -0.01
N LEU A 190 14.92 17.24 -1.11
CA LEU A 190 13.46 17.09 -1.08
C LEU A 190 13.07 15.64 -0.76
N GLY A 191 13.81 14.67 -1.29
CA GLY A 191 13.63 13.26 -1.01
C GLY A 191 13.87 12.92 0.46
N ASP A 192 14.95 13.44 1.04
CA ASP A 192 15.30 13.21 2.44
C ASP A 192 14.34 13.89 3.42
N MET A 193 13.84 15.09 3.09
CA MET A 193 12.75 15.72 3.83
C MET A 193 11.47 14.86 3.80
N ILE A 194 11.07 14.33 2.65
CA ILE A 194 9.92 13.41 2.53
C ILE A 194 10.16 12.13 3.34
N PHE A 195 11.37 11.55 3.27
CA PHE A 195 11.74 10.36 4.03
C PHE A 195 11.65 10.60 5.54
N THR A 196 12.08 11.76 6.01
CA THR A 196 12.00 12.18 7.42
C THR A 196 10.54 12.42 7.85
N LEU A 197 9.68 12.98 7.00
CA LEU A 197 8.24 13.07 7.26
C LEU A 197 7.58 11.69 7.38
N VAL A 198 7.96 10.72 6.54
CA VAL A 198 7.49 9.34 6.66
C VAL A 198 7.94 8.72 8.00
N ASN A 199 9.15 9.05 8.45
CA ASN A 199 9.63 8.59 9.76
C ASN A 199 8.86 9.19 10.92
N LEU A 200 8.50 10.48 10.82
CA LEU A 200 7.62 11.13 11.79
C LEU A 200 6.24 10.46 11.82
N ALA A 201 5.63 10.19 10.66
CA ALA A 201 4.36 9.47 10.57
C ALA A 201 4.45 8.09 11.24
N ARG A 202 5.51 7.32 10.95
CA ARG A 202 5.77 6.02 11.59
C ARG A 202 5.86 6.13 13.12
N LYS A 203 6.54 7.16 13.65
CA LYS A 203 6.63 7.42 15.09
C LYS A 203 5.31 7.80 15.75
N LEU A 204 4.45 8.47 14.99
CA LEU A 204 3.09 8.80 15.42
C LEU A 204 2.10 7.65 15.22
N HIS A 205 2.56 6.48 14.74
CA HIS A 205 1.72 5.34 14.37
C HIS A 205 0.68 5.67 13.29
N ILE A 206 1.05 6.55 12.36
CA ILE A 206 0.26 6.96 11.21
C ILE A 206 0.80 6.25 9.96
N ASP A 207 -0.09 5.75 9.10
CA ASP A 207 0.28 5.30 7.76
C ASP A 207 0.47 6.52 6.85
N ALA A 208 1.69 6.73 6.36
CA ALA A 208 2.04 7.92 5.60
C ALA A 208 1.31 8.01 4.25
N GLU A 209 1.09 6.87 3.59
CA GLU A 209 0.38 6.80 2.31
C GLU A 209 -1.09 7.18 2.48
N SER A 210 -1.78 6.56 3.44
CA SER A 210 -3.17 6.89 3.76
C SER A 210 -3.32 8.35 4.21
N ALA A 211 -2.41 8.86 5.04
CA ALA A 211 -2.45 10.27 5.47
C ALA A 211 -2.35 11.24 4.28
N LEU A 212 -1.48 10.96 3.30
CA LEU A 212 -1.40 11.78 2.09
C LEU A 212 -2.66 11.63 1.22
N LYS A 213 -3.18 10.42 1.05
CA LYS A 213 -4.42 10.17 0.30
C LYS A 213 -5.61 10.95 0.89
N GLU A 214 -5.77 10.94 2.21
CA GLU A 214 -6.81 11.73 2.89
C GLU A 214 -6.64 13.23 2.65
N CYS A 215 -5.40 13.72 2.70
CA CYS A 215 -5.09 15.11 2.40
C CYS A 215 -5.50 15.47 0.96
N THR A 216 -5.15 14.63 -0.02
CA THR A 216 -5.53 14.76 -1.43
C THR A 216 -7.04 14.74 -1.61
N ARG A 217 -7.76 13.78 -1.02
CA ARG A 217 -9.24 13.72 -1.08
C ARG A 217 -9.89 14.98 -0.51
N LYS A 218 -9.40 15.47 0.64
CA LYS A 218 -9.86 16.72 1.24
C LYS A 218 -9.62 17.90 0.29
N PHE A 219 -8.46 17.95 -0.37
CA PHE A 219 -8.15 18.99 -1.35
C PHE A 219 -9.11 18.94 -2.54
N THR A 220 -9.27 17.76 -3.16
CA THR A 220 -10.18 17.54 -4.29
C THR A 220 -11.62 17.93 -3.94
N ARG A 221 -12.13 17.49 -2.78
CA ARG A 221 -13.49 17.85 -2.34
C ARG A 221 -13.69 19.37 -2.24
N ARG A 222 -12.71 20.07 -1.65
CA ARG A 222 -12.76 21.54 -1.52
C ARG A 222 -12.70 22.21 -2.88
N PHE A 223 -11.78 21.77 -3.73
CA PHE A 223 -11.62 22.33 -5.07
C PHE A 223 -12.89 22.11 -5.93
N ASN A 224 -13.50 20.92 -5.89
CA ASN A 224 -14.76 20.64 -6.57
C ASN A 224 -15.90 21.57 -6.10
N THR A 225 -15.87 22.00 -4.83
CA THR A 225 -16.85 22.96 -4.29
C THR A 225 -16.64 24.35 -4.89
N ILE A 226 -15.39 24.76 -5.11
CA ILE A 226 -15.05 25.99 -5.84
C ILE A 226 -15.53 25.88 -7.29
N GLU A 227 -15.23 24.79 -7.98
CA GLU A 227 -15.71 24.57 -9.36
C GLU A 227 -17.24 24.61 -9.46
N GLU A 228 -17.95 24.03 -8.49
CA GLU A 228 -19.41 24.09 -8.41
C GLU A 228 -19.92 25.52 -8.25
N HIS A 229 -19.24 26.36 -7.49
CA HIS A 229 -19.58 27.78 -7.33
C HIS A 229 -19.53 28.51 -8.68
N TYR A 230 -18.39 28.44 -9.39
CA TYR A 230 -18.22 29.08 -10.70
C TYR A 230 -19.25 28.58 -11.71
N ARG A 231 -19.47 27.25 -11.75
CA ARG A 231 -20.46 26.64 -12.65
C ARG A 231 -21.89 27.12 -12.38
N LYS A 232 -22.28 27.24 -11.11
CA LYS A 232 -23.62 27.72 -10.72
C LYS A 232 -23.84 29.19 -11.03
N ASN A 233 -22.79 30.01 -10.98
CA ASN A 233 -22.87 31.44 -11.27
C ASN A 233 -22.69 31.77 -12.76
N GLY A 234 -22.33 30.79 -13.59
CA GLY A 234 -22.05 31.00 -15.01
C GLY A 234 -20.72 31.73 -15.25
N GLU A 235 -19.79 31.62 -14.30
CA GLU A 235 -18.45 32.22 -14.33
C GLU A 235 -17.43 31.17 -14.79
N ASP A 236 -16.33 31.60 -15.42
CA ASP A 236 -15.22 30.72 -15.80
C ASP A 236 -14.13 30.76 -14.72
N ILE A 237 -13.87 29.62 -14.07
CA ILE A 237 -12.82 29.49 -13.06
C ILE A 237 -11.43 29.82 -13.60
N ASN A 238 -11.19 29.69 -14.90
CA ASN A 238 -9.91 30.01 -15.53
C ASN A 238 -9.65 31.52 -15.62
N GLU A 239 -10.69 32.34 -15.48
CA GLU A 239 -10.58 33.80 -15.44
C GLU A 239 -10.41 34.33 -14.00
N ALA A 240 -10.56 33.46 -12.98
CA ALA A 240 -10.43 33.83 -11.59
C ALA A 240 -8.98 34.13 -11.18
N GLY A 241 -8.78 35.17 -10.37
CA GLY A 241 -7.48 35.47 -9.77
C GLY A 241 -7.18 34.57 -8.58
N LEU A 242 -5.91 34.43 -8.21
CA LEU A 242 -5.49 33.63 -7.04
C LEU A 242 -6.17 34.11 -5.74
N GLU A 243 -6.27 35.43 -5.52
CA GLU A 243 -6.93 35.99 -4.34
C GLU A 243 -8.40 35.60 -4.24
N GLU A 244 -9.08 35.47 -5.38
CA GLU A 244 -10.48 35.09 -5.45
C GLU A 244 -10.65 33.59 -5.15
N LEU A 245 -9.82 32.75 -5.79
CA LEU A 245 -9.78 31.31 -5.55
C LEU A 245 -9.44 30.99 -4.09
N ASP A 246 -8.50 31.71 -3.48
CA ASP A 246 -8.14 31.58 -2.06
C ASP A 246 -9.29 31.99 -1.15
N ALA A 247 -10.00 33.08 -1.48
CA ALA A 247 -11.19 33.50 -0.72
C ALA A 247 -12.31 32.45 -0.79
N HIS A 248 -12.51 31.82 -1.94
CA HIS A 248 -13.44 30.69 -2.08
C HIS A 248 -12.96 29.45 -1.30
N TRP A 249 -11.66 29.15 -1.36
CA TRP A 249 -11.05 28.04 -0.63
C TRP A 249 -11.24 28.17 0.88
N GLU A 250 -10.99 29.34 1.48
CA GLU A 250 -11.20 29.54 2.92
C GLU A 250 -12.67 29.31 3.31
N ARG A 251 -13.64 29.76 2.49
CA ARG A 251 -15.07 29.48 2.74
C ARG A 251 -15.38 27.97 2.76
N THR A 252 -14.68 27.16 1.97
CA THR A 252 -14.85 25.68 2.00
C THR A 252 -14.32 25.02 3.27
N LYS A 253 -13.57 25.72 4.13
CA LYS A 253 -13.07 25.19 5.40
C LYS A 253 -14.05 25.37 6.56
N GLU A 254 -15.02 26.29 6.42
CA GLU A 254 -15.98 26.66 7.46
C GLU A 254 -17.24 25.75 7.49
N HIS A 255 -17.29 24.75 6.61
CA HIS A 255 -18.37 23.77 6.45
C HIS A 255 -17.80 22.35 6.41
#